data_AF-A0A1F5BNA9-F1
#
_entry.id   AF-A0A1F5BNA9-F1
#
_cell.length_a   1.000
_cell.length_b   1.000
_cell.length_c   1.000
_cell.angle_alpha   90.00
_cell.angle_beta   90.00
_cell.angle_gamma   90.00
#
_symmetry.space_group_name_H-M   'P 1'
#
loop_
_entity.id
_entity.type
_entity.pdbx_description
1 polymer ?
#
loop_
_entity_poly.entity_id
_entity_poly.type
_entity_poly.pdbx_seq_one_letter_code
_entity_poly.pdbx_strand_id
1 'polypeptide(L)'
;MMVDVLEDLGVETRVANAKEVKAIAKAKVKTDRQDSYKLAHLLRMGYIPEVYKRSPENRSSQRVLRQRAFYVGKQTAVKNRLRALLAQQGEEIRQELARVENLFTVKGMRVLEGLALLEREAKMAGALLRTFRHLKERINETNALVNELYESMPSAKLIQTVPGFSRFLSVLAAVWPALRADFDLRAYYDRMKKKKGPNSAKVATARRLLTIIYRMLKENRPYILYKR
;
A
#
# COMPACT_ATOMS: atom_id res chain seq x y z
N MET A 1 -14.43 1.15 13.94
CA MET A 1 -14.32 -0.31 14.20
C MET A 1 -15.00 -0.60 15.53
N MET A 2 -15.41 -1.83 15.81
CA MET A 2 -15.96 -2.23 17.13
C MET A 2 -15.04 -1.81 18.29
N VAL A 3 -13.73 -1.89 18.09
CA VAL A 3 -12.72 -1.46 19.08
C VAL A 3 -12.82 0.03 19.43
N ASP A 4 -13.16 0.89 18.46
CA ASP A 4 -13.31 2.33 18.69
C ASP A 4 -14.51 2.61 19.58
N VAL A 5 -15.65 1.97 19.26
CA VAL A 5 -16.89 2.11 20.02
C VAL A 5 -16.69 1.66 21.47
N LEU A 6 -15.94 0.58 21.68
CA LEU A 6 -15.65 0.08 23.03
C LEU A 6 -14.72 1.03 23.81
N GLU A 7 -13.71 1.61 23.15
CA GLU A 7 -12.85 2.63 23.78
C GLU A 7 -13.61 3.91 24.12
N ASP A 8 -14.49 4.38 23.24
CA ASP A 8 -15.33 5.57 23.47
C ASP A 8 -16.29 5.37 24.65
N LEU A 9 -16.67 4.11 24.93
CA LEU A 9 -17.45 3.71 26.09
C LEU A 9 -16.59 3.46 27.36
N GLY A 10 -15.29 3.77 27.31
CA GLY A 10 -14.37 3.60 28.43
C GLY A 10 -13.92 2.17 28.70
N VAL A 11 -14.14 1.24 27.76
CA VAL A 11 -13.74 -0.16 27.91
C VAL A 11 -12.30 -0.34 27.45
N GLU A 12 -11.45 -0.84 28.34
CA GLU A 12 -10.08 -1.25 27.98
C GLU A 12 -10.15 -2.42 26.98
N THR A 13 -9.51 -2.26 25.82
CA THR A 13 -9.55 -3.26 24.74
C THR A 13 -8.17 -3.74 24.35
N ARG A 14 -8.02 -5.06 24.27
CA ARG A 14 -6.81 -5.74 23.75
C ARG A 14 -7.15 -6.48 22.47
N VAL A 15 -6.28 -6.35 21.46
CA VAL A 15 -6.46 -6.99 20.15
C VAL A 15 -5.51 -8.18 20.03
N ALA A 16 -6.05 -9.40 19.99
CA ALA A 16 -5.25 -10.61 19.87
C ALA A 16 -4.90 -10.97 18.42
N ASN A 17 -3.74 -11.57 18.21
CA ASN A 17 -3.31 -12.13 16.95
C ASN A 17 -4.05 -13.44 16.71
N ALA A 18 -5.07 -13.40 15.86
CA ALA A 18 -5.92 -14.55 15.57
C ALA A 18 -5.14 -15.82 15.14
N LYS A 19 -3.99 -15.67 14.47
CA LYS A 19 -3.18 -16.82 14.05
C LYS A 19 -2.46 -17.47 15.23
N GLU A 20 -1.90 -16.66 16.12
CA GLU A 20 -1.21 -17.13 17.32
C GLU A 20 -2.20 -17.68 18.34
N VAL A 21 -3.35 -17.03 18.53
CA VAL A 21 -4.46 -17.58 19.33
C VAL A 21 -4.87 -18.96 18.81
N LYS A 22 -5.01 -19.13 17.49
CA LYS A 22 -5.35 -20.42 16.90
C LYS A 22 -4.26 -21.48 17.10
N ALA A 23 -2.99 -21.09 17.04
CA ALA A 23 -1.87 -21.99 17.30
C ALA A 23 -1.83 -22.49 18.76
N ILE A 24 -2.14 -21.60 19.72
CA ILE A 24 -2.23 -21.94 21.15
C ILE A 24 -3.48 -22.78 21.43
N ALA A 25 -4.60 -22.41 20.81
CA ALA A 25 -5.91 -23.00 21.12
C ALA A 25 -6.15 -24.41 20.55
N LYS A 26 -5.32 -24.88 19.60
CA LYS A 26 -5.46 -26.16 18.84
C LYS A 26 -6.92 -26.62 18.66
N ALA A 27 -7.80 -25.68 18.29
CA ALA A 27 -9.24 -25.92 18.34
C ALA A 27 -9.67 -26.73 17.11
N LYS A 28 -10.21 -27.93 17.32
CA LYS A 28 -10.74 -28.79 16.25
C LYS A 28 -12.08 -28.26 15.69
N VAL A 29 -12.81 -27.48 16.49
CA VAL A 29 -14.10 -26.88 16.15
C VAL A 29 -14.05 -25.38 16.45
N LYS A 30 -14.53 -24.56 15.52
CA LYS A 30 -14.59 -23.10 15.65
C LYS A 30 -16.01 -22.66 16.01
N THR A 31 -16.23 -22.24 17.25
CA THR A 31 -17.51 -21.65 17.69
C THR A 31 -17.25 -20.39 18.50
N ASP A 32 -18.09 -19.36 18.32
CA ASP A 32 -17.91 -18.06 18.99
C ASP A 32 -17.88 -18.17 20.52
N ARG A 33 -18.63 -19.12 21.10
CA ARG A 33 -18.59 -19.42 22.54
C ARG A 33 -17.23 -19.93 23.00
N GLN A 34 -16.65 -20.89 22.27
CA GLN A 34 -15.33 -21.44 22.63
C GLN A 34 -14.21 -20.42 22.38
N ASP A 35 -14.30 -19.64 21.31
CA ASP A 35 -13.32 -18.60 20.99
C ASP A 35 -13.32 -17.49 22.06
N SER A 36 -14.51 -17.07 22.52
CA SER A 36 -14.65 -16.08 23.61
C SER A 36 -14.09 -16.60 24.94
N TYR A 37 -14.39 -17.84 25.31
CA TYR A 37 -13.84 -18.46 26.52
C TYR A 37 -12.31 -18.53 26.49
N LYS A 38 -11.74 -18.94 25.35
CA LYS A 38 -10.28 -19.05 25.19
C LYS A 38 -9.60 -17.69 25.24
N LEU A 39 -10.16 -16.68 24.60
CA LEU A 39 -9.63 -15.31 24.67
C LEU A 39 -9.67 -14.78 26.10
N ALA A 40 -10.79 -14.97 26.82
CA ALA A 40 -10.91 -14.57 28.23
C ALA A 40 -9.91 -15.32 29.13
N HIS A 41 -9.69 -16.61 28.87
CA HIS A 41 -8.72 -17.41 29.62
C HIS A 41 -7.27 -16.96 29.37
N LEU A 42 -6.89 -16.74 28.10
CA LEU A 42 -5.58 -16.22 27.74
C LEU A 42 -5.34 -14.82 28.31
N LEU A 43 -6.36 -13.96 28.28
CA LEU A 43 -6.31 -12.63 28.88
C LEU A 43 -6.10 -12.71 30.40
N ARG A 44 -6.89 -13.54 31.09
CA ARG A 44 -6.78 -13.75 32.54
C ARG A 44 -5.38 -14.23 32.95
N MET A 45 -4.76 -15.08 32.15
CA MET A 45 -3.42 -15.61 32.43
C MET A 45 -2.28 -14.69 31.98
N GLY A 46 -2.57 -13.56 31.32
CA GLY A 46 -1.55 -12.67 30.77
C GLY A 46 -0.82 -13.23 29.53
N TYR A 47 -1.36 -14.27 28.90
CA TYR A 47 -0.77 -14.93 27.72
C TYR A 47 -1.46 -14.56 26.40
N ILE A 48 -2.22 -13.47 26.37
CA ILE A 48 -2.88 -13.04 25.14
C ILE A 48 -1.83 -12.55 24.12
N PRO A 49 -1.74 -13.16 22.92
CA PRO A 49 -0.77 -12.73 21.92
C PRO A 49 -1.25 -11.41 21.29
N GLU A 50 -0.89 -10.29 21.87
CA GLU A 50 -1.37 -8.98 21.44
C GLU A 50 -0.76 -8.52 20.13
N VAL A 51 -1.59 -7.89 19.29
CA VAL A 51 -1.15 -7.17 18.09
C VAL A 51 -1.11 -5.68 18.42
N TYR A 52 -0.07 -5.01 17.91
CA TYR A 52 0.00 -3.55 17.95
C TYR A 52 -1.31 -2.92 17.48
N LYS A 53 -1.97 -2.23 18.41
CA LYS A 53 -3.17 -1.46 18.15
C LYS A 53 -2.79 -0.13 17.50
N ARG A 54 -3.21 0.04 16.25
CA ARG A 54 -2.97 1.28 15.51
C ARG A 54 -3.83 2.39 16.11
N SER A 55 -3.24 3.57 16.32
CA SER A 55 -3.99 4.74 16.78
C SER A 55 -5.13 5.10 15.81
N PRO A 56 -6.19 5.79 16.26
CA PRO A 56 -7.26 6.27 15.40
C PRO A 56 -6.76 7.08 14.19
N GLU A 57 -5.77 7.95 14.41
CA GLU A 57 -5.15 8.83 13.41
C GLU A 57 -4.40 8.00 12.36
N ASN A 58 -3.63 6.99 12.80
CA ASN A 58 -2.92 6.08 11.91
C ASN A 58 -3.90 5.28 11.04
N ARG A 59 -4.99 4.76 11.64
CA ARG A 59 -6.04 4.06 10.90
C ARG A 59 -6.72 4.96 9.87
N SER A 60 -6.97 6.22 10.22
CA SER A 60 -7.51 7.23 9.30
C SER A 60 -6.58 7.44 8.10
N SER A 61 -5.30 7.65 8.37
CA SER A 61 -4.26 7.82 7.35
C SER A 61 -4.16 6.60 6.42
N GLN A 62 -4.28 5.39 6.97
CA GLN A 62 -4.30 4.15 6.17
C GLN A 62 -5.56 4.01 5.30
N ARG A 63 -6.69 4.59 5.68
CA ARG A 63 -7.89 4.59 4.82
C ARG A 63 -7.62 5.42 3.57
N VAL A 64 -7.03 6.61 3.71
CA VAL A 64 -6.64 7.48 2.58
C VAL A 64 -5.69 6.74 1.62
N LEU A 65 -4.62 6.15 2.17
CA LEU A 65 -3.62 5.43 1.37
C LEU A 65 -4.21 4.22 0.62
N ARG A 66 -5.09 3.45 1.27
CA ARG A 66 -5.79 2.32 0.65
C ARG A 66 -6.77 2.77 -0.43
N GLN A 67 -7.50 3.86 -0.20
CA GLN A 67 -8.43 4.41 -1.18
C GLN A 67 -7.69 4.84 -2.45
N ARG A 68 -6.55 5.51 -2.31
CA ARG A 68 -5.70 5.85 -3.45
C ARG A 68 -5.23 4.61 -4.20
N ALA A 69 -4.72 3.61 -3.48
CA ALA A 69 -4.25 2.36 -4.08
C ALA A 69 -5.36 1.63 -4.84
N PHE A 70 -6.60 1.67 -4.32
CA PHE A 70 -7.78 1.15 -5.00
C PHE A 70 -8.00 1.84 -6.35
N TYR A 71 -8.05 3.18 -6.39
CA TYR A 71 -8.28 3.91 -7.64
C TYR A 71 -7.14 3.73 -8.65
N VAL A 72 -5.88 3.72 -8.20
CA VAL A 72 -4.73 3.43 -9.08
C VAL A 72 -4.82 2.03 -9.67
N GLY A 73 -5.23 1.04 -8.88
CA GLY A 73 -5.48 -0.32 -9.35
C GLY A 73 -6.58 -0.38 -10.40
N LYS A 74 -7.72 0.31 -10.16
CA LYS A 74 -8.82 0.41 -11.12
C LYS A 74 -8.40 1.12 -12.41
N GLN A 75 -7.64 2.21 -12.31
CA GLN A 75 -7.12 2.92 -13.48
C GLN A 75 -6.24 1.99 -14.31
N THR A 76 -5.34 1.24 -13.66
CA THR A 76 -4.49 0.27 -14.34
C THR A 76 -5.30 -0.81 -15.06
N ALA A 77 -6.35 -1.34 -14.42
CA ALA A 77 -7.26 -2.31 -15.05
C ALA A 77 -7.95 -1.73 -16.30
N VAL A 78 -8.43 -0.48 -16.24
CA VAL A 78 -9.05 0.20 -17.39
C VAL A 78 -8.04 0.44 -18.51
N LYS A 79 -6.81 0.88 -18.19
CA LYS A 79 -5.73 1.06 -19.18
C LYS A 79 -5.42 -0.26 -19.89
N ASN A 80 -5.32 -1.35 -19.15
CA ASN A 80 -5.06 -2.68 -19.71
C ASN A 80 -6.22 -3.16 -20.57
N ARG A 81 -7.47 -2.92 -20.15
CA ARG A 81 -8.64 -3.26 -20.94
C ARG A 81 -8.68 -2.48 -22.26
N LEU A 82 -8.35 -1.19 -22.24
CA LEU A 82 -8.28 -0.37 -23.44
C LEU A 82 -7.16 -0.86 -24.37
N ARG A 83 -5.97 -1.16 -23.83
CA ARG A 83 -4.87 -1.75 -24.61
C ARG A 83 -5.27 -3.07 -25.27
N ALA A 84 -5.98 -3.94 -24.55
CA ALA A 84 -6.44 -5.22 -25.09
C ALA A 84 -7.46 -5.04 -26.23
N LEU A 85 -8.37 -4.06 -26.12
CA LEU A 85 -9.32 -3.73 -27.17
C LEU A 85 -8.60 -3.21 -28.43
N LEU A 86 -7.63 -2.31 -28.25
CA LEU A 86 -6.85 -1.73 -29.34
C LEU A 86 -5.92 -2.75 -30.01
N ALA A 87 -5.43 -3.75 -29.28
CA ALA A 87 -4.60 -4.81 -29.83
C ALA A 87 -5.36 -5.75 -30.79
N GLN A 88 -6.69 -5.78 -30.73
CA GLN A 88 -7.56 -6.58 -31.61
C GLN A 88 -7.87 -5.85 -32.94
N GLN A 89 -7.38 -4.63 -33.12
CA GLN A 89 -7.64 -3.79 -34.28
C GLN A 89 -6.70 -4.12 -35.46
N GLY A 90 -7.07 -3.61 -36.64
CA GLY A 90 -6.27 -3.74 -37.87
C GLY A 90 -4.84 -3.18 -37.74
N GLU A 91 -3.95 -3.62 -38.63
CA GLU A 91 -2.53 -3.21 -38.59
C GLU A 91 -2.33 -1.69 -38.74
N GLU A 92 -3.18 -1.01 -39.52
CA GLU A 92 -3.13 0.45 -39.69
C GLU A 92 -3.27 1.19 -38.36
N ILE A 93 -4.28 0.81 -37.57
CA ILE A 93 -4.54 1.37 -36.23
C ILE A 93 -3.40 1.03 -35.27
N ARG A 94 -2.86 -0.19 -35.34
CA ARG A 94 -1.73 -0.60 -34.51
C ARG A 94 -0.45 0.17 -34.83
N GLN A 95 -0.19 0.46 -36.10
CA GLN A 95 0.96 1.28 -36.52
C GLN A 95 0.83 2.74 -36.07
N GLU A 96 -0.38 3.32 -36.15
CA GLU A 96 -0.62 4.67 -35.64
C GLU A 96 -0.37 4.76 -34.12
N LEU A 97 -0.84 3.76 -33.37
CA LEU A 97 -0.64 3.66 -31.93
C LEU A 97 0.83 3.43 -31.54
N ALA A 98 1.60 2.71 -32.36
CA ALA A 98 3.02 2.45 -32.12
C ALA A 98 3.88 3.73 -32.19
N ARG A 99 3.42 4.76 -32.91
CA ARG A 99 4.07 6.08 -32.96
C ARG A 99 3.91 6.89 -31.67
N VAL A 100 2.98 6.48 -30.79
CA VAL A 100 2.69 7.16 -29.53
C VAL A 100 3.39 6.45 -28.38
N GLU A 101 4.42 7.08 -27.80
CA GLU A 101 5.15 6.52 -26.66
C GLU A 101 4.23 6.24 -25.44
N ASN A 102 3.27 7.13 -25.17
CA ASN A 102 2.34 6.97 -24.06
C ASN A 102 0.92 7.42 -24.41
N LEU A 103 0.07 6.42 -24.65
CA LEU A 103 -1.35 6.55 -24.99
C LEU A 103 -2.18 7.34 -23.97
N PHE A 104 -1.76 7.40 -22.71
CA PHE A 104 -2.54 8.00 -21.63
C PHE A 104 -2.08 9.41 -21.26
N THR A 105 -1.35 10.05 -22.17
CA THR A 105 -1.02 11.48 -22.15
C THR A 105 -2.13 12.30 -22.81
N VAL A 106 -2.11 13.62 -22.67
CA VAL A 106 -3.08 14.50 -23.36
C VAL A 106 -3.00 14.30 -24.88
N LYS A 107 -1.79 14.21 -25.44
CA LYS A 107 -1.58 13.94 -26.86
C LYS A 107 -2.08 12.54 -27.25
N GLY A 108 -1.70 11.51 -26.48
CA GLY A 108 -2.14 10.13 -26.74
C GLY A 108 -3.65 9.95 -26.64
N MET A 109 -4.32 10.65 -25.73
CA MET A 109 -5.78 10.62 -25.63
C MET A 109 -6.47 11.25 -26.84
N ARG A 110 -5.91 12.31 -27.44
CA ARG A 110 -6.44 12.86 -28.69
C ARG A 110 -6.35 11.86 -29.84
N VAL A 111 -5.23 11.14 -29.93
CA VAL A 111 -5.07 10.06 -30.93
C VAL A 111 -6.13 9.00 -30.71
N LEU A 112 -6.32 8.54 -29.47
CA LEU A 112 -7.35 7.54 -29.12
C LEU A 112 -8.78 7.97 -29.45
N GLU A 113 -9.09 9.25 -29.36
CA GLU A 113 -10.40 9.81 -29.70
C GLU A 113 -10.60 9.98 -31.22
N GLY A 114 -9.52 10.08 -31.99
CA GLY A 114 -9.54 10.23 -33.45
C GLY A 114 -9.43 8.92 -34.24
N LEU A 115 -9.30 7.77 -33.57
CA LEU A 115 -9.18 6.47 -34.25
C LEU A 115 -10.46 6.12 -35.02
N ALA A 116 -10.31 5.73 -36.28
CA ALA A 116 -11.37 5.18 -37.11
C ALA A 116 -11.69 3.73 -36.71
N LEU A 117 -12.39 3.54 -35.59
CA LEU A 117 -12.85 2.23 -35.11
C LEU A 117 -14.25 1.91 -35.63
N LEU A 118 -14.59 0.62 -35.70
CA LEU A 118 -15.96 0.19 -35.92
C LEU A 118 -16.87 0.72 -34.81
N GLU A 119 -18.13 1.05 -35.13
CA GLU A 119 -19.05 1.77 -34.23
C GLU A 119 -19.16 1.12 -32.83
N ARG A 120 -19.26 -0.22 -32.79
CA ARG A 120 -19.34 -0.97 -31.53
C ARG A 120 -18.08 -0.81 -30.68
N GLU A 121 -16.92 -0.84 -31.31
CA GLU A 121 -15.61 -0.73 -30.66
C GLU A 121 -15.33 0.69 -30.22
N ALA A 122 -15.69 1.68 -31.04
CA ALA A 122 -15.66 3.10 -30.69
C ALA A 122 -16.50 3.38 -29.43
N LYS A 123 -17.72 2.82 -29.34
CA LYS A 123 -18.57 2.94 -28.14
C LYS A 123 -17.91 2.33 -26.91
N MET A 124 -17.32 1.14 -27.03
CA MET A 124 -16.60 0.47 -25.92
C MET A 124 -15.36 1.24 -25.48
N ALA A 125 -14.52 1.68 -26.43
CA ALA A 125 -13.32 2.48 -26.17
C ALA A 125 -13.69 3.82 -25.51
N GLY A 126 -14.73 4.50 -26.01
CA GLY A 126 -15.24 5.74 -25.45
C GLY A 126 -15.72 5.59 -24.00
N ALA A 127 -16.42 4.49 -23.67
CA ALA A 127 -16.83 4.21 -22.29
C ALA A 127 -15.62 3.98 -21.36
N LEU A 128 -14.60 3.25 -21.83
CA LEU A 128 -13.35 3.04 -21.07
C LEU A 128 -12.59 4.36 -20.88
N LEU A 129 -12.55 5.23 -21.89
CA LEU A 129 -11.92 6.55 -21.80
C LEU A 129 -12.60 7.45 -20.79
N ARG A 130 -13.95 7.52 -20.79
CA ARG A 130 -14.71 8.26 -19.76
C ARG A 130 -14.40 7.73 -18.36
N THR A 131 -14.37 6.41 -18.20
CA THR A 131 -14.04 5.77 -16.92
C THR A 131 -12.61 6.11 -16.48
N PHE A 132 -11.65 6.10 -17.41
CA PHE A 132 -10.27 6.49 -17.15
C PHE A 132 -10.14 7.93 -16.66
N ARG A 133 -10.85 8.88 -17.30
CA ARG A 133 -10.85 10.30 -16.89
C ARG A 133 -11.42 10.45 -15.47
N HIS A 134 -12.56 9.82 -15.18
CA HIS A 134 -13.15 9.84 -13.84
C HIS A 134 -12.20 9.25 -12.78
N LEU A 135 -11.56 8.12 -13.07
CA LEU A 135 -10.57 7.54 -12.15
C LEU A 135 -9.35 8.43 -11.96
N LYS A 136 -8.93 9.17 -12.98
CA LYS A 136 -7.83 10.14 -12.87
C LYS A 136 -8.20 11.28 -11.90
N GLU A 137 -9.42 11.78 -11.95
CA GLU A 137 -9.94 12.77 -10.99
C GLU A 137 -9.93 12.21 -9.56
N ARG A 138 -10.47 11.00 -9.34
CA ARG A 138 -10.46 10.35 -8.02
C ARG A 138 -9.04 10.13 -7.48
N ILE A 139 -8.08 9.82 -8.35
CA ILE A 139 -6.66 9.73 -7.98
C ILE A 139 -6.11 11.10 -7.58
N ASN A 140 -6.49 12.17 -8.27
CA ASN A 140 -6.05 13.53 -7.93
C ASN A 140 -6.62 13.98 -6.58
N GLU A 141 -7.90 13.72 -6.30
CA GLU A 141 -8.50 13.99 -4.99
C GLU A 141 -7.77 13.24 -3.87
N THR A 142 -7.53 11.94 -4.07
CA THR A 142 -6.78 11.16 -3.07
C THR A 142 -5.30 11.55 -2.98
N ASN A 143 -4.69 12.11 -4.03
CA ASN A 143 -3.36 12.72 -3.95
C ASN A 143 -3.37 13.99 -3.08
N ALA A 144 -4.42 14.81 -3.15
CA ALA A 144 -4.56 15.99 -2.29
C ALA A 144 -4.62 15.58 -0.81
N LEU A 145 -5.45 14.59 -0.47
CA LEU A 145 -5.51 14.02 0.89
C LEU A 145 -4.16 13.46 1.35
N VAL A 146 -3.40 12.82 0.46
CA VAL A 146 -2.04 12.34 0.79
C VAL A 146 -1.09 13.51 1.07
N ASN A 147 -1.21 14.62 0.34
CA ASN A 147 -0.38 15.80 0.58
C ASN A 147 -0.74 16.48 1.91
N GLU A 148 -2.02 16.52 2.30
CA GLU A 148 -2.45 16.99 3.62
C GLU A 148 -1.84 16.13 4.74
N LEU A 149 -1.87 14.80 4.58
CA LEU A 149 -1.19 13.88 5.51
C LEU A 149 0.32 14.12 5.54
N TYR A 150 0.94 14.39 4.40
CA TYR A 150 2.36 14.73 4.34
C TYR A 150 2.69 16.00 5.14
N GLU A 151 1.88 17.05 5.02
CA GLU A 151 2.15 18.31 5.70
C GLU A 151 2.00 18.21 7.23
N SER A 152 1.06 17.39 7.69
CA SER A 152 0.78 17.13 9.11
C SER A 152 1.71 16.11 9.77
N MET A 153 2.57 15.42 9.00
CA MET A 153 3.45 14.36 9.52
C MET A 153 4.93 14.75 9.45
N PRO A 154 5.56 15.17 10.56
CA PRO A 154 7.00 15.41 10.61
C PRO A 154 7.82 14.17 10.20
N SER A 155 7.36 12.98 10.58
CA SER A 155 7.98 11.71 10.21
C SER A 155 8.00 11.47 8.70
N ALA A 156 6.95 11.87 7.96
CA ALA A 156 6.92 11.76 6.50
C ALA A 156 7.92 12.73 5.85
N LYS A 157 8.07 13.96 6.40
CA LYS A 157 9.05 14.94 5.93
C LYS A 157 10.48 14.43 6.12
N LEU A 158 10.77 13.82 7.27
CA LEU A 158 12.05 13.17 7.55
C LEU A 158 12.33 12.00 6.60
N ILE A 159 11.33 11.17 6.28
CA ILE A 159 11.52 10.04 5.36
C ILE A 159 11.83 10.54 3.93
N GLN A 160 11.22 11.64 3.50
CA GLN A 160 11.45 12.17 2.16
C GLN A 160 12.89 12.64 1.92
N THR A 161 13.67 12.95 2.98
CA THR A 161 15.07 13.37 2.79
C THR A 161 15.93 12.27 2.17
N VAL A 162 15.46 11.02 2.16
CA VAL A 162 16.17 9.94 1.51
C VAL A 162 15.90 9.95 -0.01
N PRO A 163 16.95 9.99 -0.85
CA PRO A 163 16.79 10.03 -2.30
C PRO A 163 15.89 8.91 -2.83
N GLY A 164 14.94 9.28 -3.69
CA GLY A 164 13.97 8.35 -4.30
C GLY A 164 12.65 8.20 -3.54
N PHE A 165 12.48 8.84 -2.38
CA PHE A 165 11.19 8.91 -1.69
C PHE A 165 10.38 10.10 -2.18
N SER A 166 9.20 9.82 -2.74
CA SER A 166 8.21 10.85 -3.07
C SER A 166 7.33 11.14 -1.84
N ARG A 167 6.60 12.27 -1.84
CA ARG A 167 5.62 12.61 -0.78
C ARG A 167 4.70 11.43 -0.44
N PHE A 168 4.12 10.80 -1.47
CA PHE A 168 3.26 9.62 -1.28
C PHE A 168 3.99 8.43 -0.62
N LEU A 169 5.19 8.08 -1.09
CA LEU A 169 5.97 6.98 -0.50
C LEU A 169 6.40 7.29 0.93
N SER A 170 6.64 8.55 1.22
CA SER A 170 7.05 9.01 2.55
C SER A 170 5.89 8.95 3.54
N VAL A 171 4.68 9.40 3.16
CA VAL A 171 3.47 9.23 3.95
C VAL A 171 3.13 7.76 4.13
N LEU A 172 3.23 6.96 3.06
CA LEU A 172 3.01 5.52 3.14
C LEU A 172 3.94 4.87 4.16
N ALA A 173 5.23 5.21 4.13
CA ALA A 173 6.24 4.68 5.04
C ALA A 173 6.11 5.21 6.47
N ALA A 174 5.60 6.44 6.67
CA ALA A 174 5.32 7.00 7.98
C ALA A 174 4.06 6.41 8.63
N VAL A 175 3.04 6.09 7.82
CA VAL A 175 1.74 5.58 8.28
C VAL A 175 1.77 4.06 8.47
N TRP A 176 2.54 3.34 7.68
CA TRP A 176 2.84 1.94 7.99
C TRP A 176 3.88 1.88 9.11
N PRO A 177 3.78 0.95 10.07
CA PRO A 177 4.84 0.73 11.07
C PRO A 177 6.20 0.36 10.46
N ALA A 178 6.30 0.23 9.14
CA ALA A 178 7.48 -0.21 8.43
C ALA A 178 7.64 0.49 7.05
N LEU A 179 8.48 1.53 7.03
CA LEU A 179 9.83 1.52 6.42
C LEU A 179 10.10 2.00 4.98
N ARG A 180 11.08 2.92 4.86
CA ARG A 180 12.36 2.94 4.06
C ARG A 180 12.77 4.42 3.90
N ALA A 181 14.03 4.86 4.03
CA ALA A 181 15.24 4.29 3.45
C ALA A 181 16.56 4.63 4.19
N ASP A 182 17.56 3.80 3.90
CA ASP A 182 18.93 3.86 4.44
C ASP A 182 19.90 3.17 3.46
N PHE A 183 21.11 3.71 3.34
CA PHE A 183 22.20 3.27 2.44
C PHE A 183 22.79 1.92 2.85
N ASP A 184 22.95 1.65 4.15
CA ASP A 184 23.56 0.38 4.64
C ASP A 184 22.70 -0.84 4.31
N LEU A 185 21.40 -0.64 4.25
CA LEU A 185 20.44 -1.67 3.88
C LEU A 185 20.38 -1.93 2.39
N ARG A 186 20.74 -0.93 1.56
CA ARG A 186 20.97 -1.15 0.13
C ARG A 186 22.25 -1.96 -0.10
N ALA A 187 23.34 -1.62 0.59
CA ALA A 187 24.58 -2.39 0.54
C ALA A 187 24.43 -3.83 1.08
N TYR A 188 23.58 -4.03 2.10
CA TYR A 188 23.22 -5.37 2.59
C TYR A 188 22.33 -6.14 1.60
N TYR A 189 21.35 -5.46 0.98
CA TYR A 189 20.50 -6.03 -0.05
C TYR A 189 21.32 -6.51 -1.25
N ASP A 190 22.24 -5.70 -1.76
CA ASP A 190 23.04 -6.05 -2.94
C ASP A 190 23.99 -7.23 -2.66
N ARG A 191 24.56 -7.31 -1.46
CA ARG A 191 25.33 -8.49 -1.01
C ARG A 191 24.46 -9.75 -0.91
N MET A 192 23.28 -9.64 -0.31
CA MET A 192 22.35 -10.77 -0.17
C MET A 192 21.75 -11.21 -1.50
N LYS A 193 21.54 -10.27 -2.44
CA LYS A 193 21.04 -10.55 -3.79
C LYS A 193 22.07 -11.36 -4.59
N LYS A 194 23.35 -11.00 -4.51
CA LYS A 194 24.45 -11.76 -5.13
C LYS A 194 24.55 -13.19 -4.57
N LYS A 195 24.25 -13.38 -3.28
CA LYS A 195 24.44 -14.68 -2.59
C LYS A 195 23.23 -15.62 -2.64
N LYS A 196 22.00 -15.11 -2.59
CA LYS A 196 20.77 -15.93 -2.42
C LYS A 196 19.60 -15.51 -3.34
N GLY A 197 19.87 -14.65 -4.31
CA GLY A 197 18.87 -14.17 -5.25
C GLY A 197 17.96 -13.07 -4.71
N PRO A 198 17.18 -12.42 -5.61
CA PRO A 198 16.49 -11.16 -5.33
C PRO A 198 15.35 -11.28 -4.32
N ASN A 199 14.64 -12.41 -4.25
CA ASN A 199 13.52 -12.58 -3.32
C ASN A 199 13.99 -12.81 -1.88
N SER A 200 15.00 -13.67 -1.69
CA SER A 200 15.65 -13.88 -0.38
C SER A 200 16.29 -12.60 0.16
N ALA A 201 16.90 -11.81 -0.73
CA ALA A 201 17.49 -10.52 -0.37
C ALA A 201 16.43 -9.52 0.10
N LYS A 202 15.25 -9.44 -0.54
CA LYS A 202 14.15 -8.58 -0.11
C LYS A 202 13.69 -8.93 1.31
N VAL A 203 13.52 -10.22 1.61
CA VAL A 203 13.07 -10.72 2.91
C VAL A 203 14.12 -10.46 4.01
N ALA A 204 15.39 -10.79 3.75
CA ALA A 204 16.47 -10.58 4.71
C ALA A 204 16.68 -9.09 5.02
N THR A 205 16.62 -8.25 4.00
CA THR A 205 16.75 -6.79 4.15
C THR A 205 15.58 -6.21 4.94
N ALA A 206 14.35 -6.66 4.67
CA ALA A 206 13.16 -6.27 5.44
C ALA A 206 13.24 -6.69 6.92
N ARG A 207 13.74 -7.89 7.22
CA ARG A 207 13.91 -8.38 8.60
C ARG A 207 14.93 -7.54 9.38
N ARG A 208 16.10 -7.26 8.79
CA ARG A 208 17.16 -6.46 9.40
C ARG A 208 16.69 -5.04 9.71
N LEU A 209 15.92 -4.49 8.78
CA LEU A 209 15.27 -3.19 8.90
C LEU A 209 14.27 -3.12 10.05
N LEU A 210 13.45 -4.15 10.21
CA LEU A 210 12.49 -4.27 11.30
C LEU A 210 13.19 -4.25 12.67
N THR A 211 14.36 -4.87 12.77
CA THR A 211 15.18 -4.87 13.99
C THR A 211 15.74 -3.48 14.33
N ILE A 212 16.17 -2.72 13.33
CA ILE A 212 16.69 -1.35 13.53
C ILE A 212 15.57 -0.42 13.99
N ILE A 213 14.41 -0.48 13.34
CA ILE A 213 13.23 0.29 13.75
C ILE A 213 12.77 -0.06 15.16
N TYR A 214 12.69 -1.35 15.49
CA TYR A 214 12.32 -1.78 16.82
C TYR A 214 13.24 -1.17 17.89
N ARG A 215 14.55 -1.13 17.64
CA ARG A 215 15.52 -0.53 18.57
C ARG A 215 15.41 0.99 18.62
N MET A 216 15.20 1.67 17.50
CA MET A 216 15.01 3.13 17.48
C MET A 216 13.78 3.56 18.28
N LEU A 217 12.64 2.87 18.08
CA LEU A 217 11.40 3.15 18.78
C LEU A 217 11.48 2.79 20.26
N LYS A 218 12.13 1.67 20.60
CA LYS A 218 12.32 1.25 22.00
C LYS A 218 13.22 2.21 22.78
N GLU A 219 14.24 2.77 22.14
CA GLU A 219 15.27 3.58 22.80
C GLU A 219 15.06 5.10 22.62
N ASN A 220 13.95 5.52 21.98
CA ASN A 220 13.62 6.91 21.65
C ASN A 220 14.80 7.69 21.05
N ARG A 221 15.58 7.04 20.18
CA ARG A 221 16.77 7.64 19.56
C ARG A 221 16.58 7.84 18.06
N PRO A 222 17.13 8.93 17.48
CA PRO A 222 17.10 9.14 16.04
C PRO A 222 17.91 8.05 15.31
N TYR A 223 17.63 7.88 14.01
CA TYR A 223 18.44 7.01 13.16
C TYR A 223 19.83 7.62 13.02
N ILE A 224 20.85 6.94 13.55
CA ILE A 224 22.25 7.34 13.40
C ILE A 224 22.80 6.61 12.18
N LEU A 225 23.06 7.35 11.10
CA LEU A 225 23.87 6.84 9.98
C LEU A 225 25.24 6.43 10.53
N TYR A 226 25.70 5.22 10.16
CA TYR A 226 27.08 4.83 10.41
C TYR A 226 27.99 5.79 9.63
N LYS A 227 28.54 6.80 10.30
CA LYS A 227 29.60 7.64 9.73
C LYS A 227 30.84 6.76 9.61
N ARG A 228 31.42 6.74 8.41
CA ARG A 228 32.83 6.38 8.24
C ARG A 228 33.70 7.43 8.92
#